data_AF-A0A3B9D3R1-F1
#
_entry.id   AF-A0A3B9D3R1-F1
#
_cell.length_a   1.000
_cell.length_b   1.000
_cell.length_c   1.000
_cell.angle_alpha   90.00
_cell.angle_beta   90.00
_cell.angle_gamma   90.00
#
_symmetry.space_group_name_H-M   'P 1'
#
loop_
_entity.id
_entity.type
_entity.pdbx_description
1 polymer ?
#
loop_
_entity_poly.entity_id
_entity_poly.type
_entity_poly.pdbx_seq_one_letter_code
_entity_poly.pdbx_strand_id
1 'polypeptide(L)'
;MRTIVVAIVLTGLLHSTVADEADTIWVRKMIQLNGTKASTKLELSASGSVAVYFNGQRLARGLTPGDRQVRWDVSSLTRNGRNCVAVSLNSPAEKRAIQAALVSGDRKTPINGWK
;
A
#
# COMPACT_ATOMS: atom_id res chain seq x y z
N MET A 1 -46.79 49.19 13.00
CA MET A 1 -45.53 48.42 13.14
C MET A 1 -45.33 47.63 11.85
N ARG A 2 -44.26 47.92 11.09
CA ARG A 2 -43.95 47.25 9.81
C ARG A 2 -42.78 46.30 10.05
N THR A 3 -43.01 45.01 9.90
CA THR A 3 -41.98 43.97 10.00
C THR A 3 -41.19 43.93 8.70
N ILE A 4 -39.89 44.22 8.77
CA ILE A 4 -38.96 44.05 7.65
C ILE A 4 -38.40 42.62 7.77
N VAL A 5 -38.72 41.77 6.79
CA VAL A 5 -38.08 40.46 6.64
C VAL A 5 -36.84 40.66 5.79
N VAL A 6 -35.66 40.60 6.42
CA VAL A 6 -34.37 40.61 5.72
C VAL A 6 -34.04 39.16 5.32
N ALA A 7 -34.19 38.85 4.04
CA ALA A 7 -33.68 37.60 3.48
C ALA A 7 -32.17 37.76 3.23
N ILE A 8 -31.35 37.17 4.11
CA ILE A 8 -29.90 37.05 3.88
C ILE A 8 -29.70 35.91 2.88
N VAL A 9 -29.45 36.27 1.63
CA VAL A 9 -28.97 35.32 0.62
C VAL A 9 -27.49 35.08 0.88
N LEU A 10 -27.19 34.02 1.63
CA LEU A 10 -25.83 33.54 1.82
C LEU A 10 -25.46 32.66 0.61
N THR A 11 -25.01 33.27 -0.49
CA THR A 11 -24.33 32.54 -1.58
C THR A 11 -22.93 32.16 -1.13
N GLY A 12 -22.86 31.21 -0.20
CA GLY A 12 -21.65 30.46 0.07
C GLY A 12 -21.34 29.61 -1.16
N LEU A 13 -20.33 30.02 -1.92
CA LEU A 13 -19.67 29.21 -2.93
C LEU A 13 -19.35 27.84 -2.31
N LEU A 14 -20.15 26.83 -2.63
CA LEU A 14 -19.80 25.42 -2.41
C LEU A 14 -18.65 25.11 -3.37
N HIS A 15 -17.43 25.44 -2.96
CA HIS A 15 -16.24 24.79 -3.49
C HIS A 15 -16.31 23.35 -2.99
N SER A 16 -17.05 22.51 -3.73
CA SER A 16 -17.01 21.07 -3.57
C SER A 16 -15.60 20.62 -3.97
N THR A 17 -14.65 20.75 -3.04
CA THR A 17 -13.45 19.94 -3.08
C THR A 17 -13.95 18.52 -2.91
N VAL A 18 -14.09 17.79 -4.02
CA VAL A 18 -14.21 16.34 -3.98
C VAL A 18 -12.93 15.90 -3.25
N ALA A 19 -13.04 15.64 -1.95
CA ALA A 19 -11.97 14.98 -1.23
C ALA A 19 -11.82 13.64 -1.93
N ASP A 20 -10.71 13.45 -2.65
CA ASP A 20 -10.42 12.23 -3.38
C ASP A 20 -10.52 11.07 -2.37
N GLU A 21 -11.62 10.31 -2.44
CA GLU A 21 -11.96 9.34 -1.40
C GLU A 21 -10.91 8.23 -1.43
N ALA A 22 -10.26 8.03 -0.28
CA ALA A 22 -9.21 7.04 -0.17
C ALA A 22 -9.82 5.63 -0.23
N ASP A 23 -9.69 5.00 -1.39
CA ASP A 23 -10.18 3.66 -1.65
C ASP A 23 -9.15 2.59 -1.28
N THR A 24 -9.64 1.42 -0.86
CA THR A 24 -8.79 0.25 -0.57
C THR A 24 -8.74 -0.70 -1.77
N ILE A 25 -7.54 -0.94 -2.29
CA ILE A 25 -7.27 -1.97 -3.29
C ILE A 25 -6.48 -3.12 -2.70
N TRP A 26 -6.61 -4.29 -3.31
CA TRP A 26 -5.77 -5.45 -3.02
C TRP A 26 -4.92 -5.75 -4.23
N VAL A 27 -3.61 -5.81 -4.04
CA VAL A 27 -2.67 -6.24 -5.07
C VAL A 27 -1.91 -7.47 -4.59
N ARG A 28 -1.59 -8.36 -5.53
CA ARG A 28 -0.78 -9.54 -5.23
C ARG A 28 0.23 -9.84 -6.33
N LYS A 29 1.31 -10.52 -5.95
CA LYS A 29 2.31 -11.01 -6.87
C LYS A 29 2.85 -12.38 -6.46
N MET A 30 2.92 -13.27 -7.44
CA MET A 30 3.62 -14.55 -7.31
C MET A 30 5.08 -14.39 -7.71
N ILE A 31 5.99 -14.97 -6.93
CA ILE A 31 7.43 -14.92 -7.12
C ILE A 31 7.98 -16.34 -7.08
N GLN A 32 8.78 -16.71 -8.07
CA GLN A 32 9.47 -17.99 -8.10
C GLN A 32 10.85 -17.83 -7.46
N LEU A 33 11.13 -18.59 -6.40
CA LEU A 33 12.43 -18.66 -5.74
C LEU A 33 13.01 -20.06 -5.92
N ASN A 34 14.27 -20.14 -6.36
CA ASN A 34 14.99 -21.40 -6.53
C ASN A 34 16.13 -21.43 -5.52
N GLY A 35 16.02 -22.30 -4.50
CA GLY A 35 16.98 -22.41 -3.42
C GLY A 35 16.74 -21.38 -2.31
N THR A 36 16.25 -21.84 -1.16
CA THR A 36 15.93 -20.99 0.00
C THR A 36 16.83 -21.35 1.18
N LYS A 37 18.10 -20.92 1.11
CA LYS A 37 19.06 -21.11 2.21
C LYS A 37 19.70 -19.80 2.71
N ALA A 38 19.48 -18.68 2.03
CA ALA A 38 19.94 -17.38 2.51
C ALA A 38 18.81 -16.64 3.26
N SER A 39 19.18 -15.79 4.22
CA SER A 39 18.24 -14.89 4.87
C SER A 39 17.45 -14.09 3.82
N THR A 40 16.13 -14.14 3.88
CA THR A 40 15.23 -13.50 2.92
C THR A 40 14.46 -12.37 3.59
N LYS A 41 14.54 -11.17 3.02
CA LYS A 41 13.85 -9.98 3.49
C LYS A 41 12.90 -9.47 2.43
N LEU A 42 11.69 -9.07 2.84
CA LEU A 42 10.78 -8.31 2.01
C LEU A 42 11.00 -6.82 2.29
N GLU A 43 11.33 -6.06 1.24
CA GLU A 43 11.36 -4.61 1.28
C GLU A 43 10.13 -4.06 0.56
N LEU A 44 9.47 -3.04 1.13
CA LEU A 44 8.31 -2.38 0.52
C LEU A 44 8.30 -0.89 0.84
N SER A 45 7.96 -0.08 -0.16
CA SER A 45 7.51 1.30 0.01
C SER A 45 6.14 1.45 -0.66
N ALA A 46 5.26 2.21 -0.02
CA ALA A 46 3.94 2.50 -0.57
C ALA A 46 3.39 3.81 -0.03
N SER A 47 2.63 4.52 -0.87
CA SER A 47 1.97 5.76 -0.50
C SER A 47 0.59 5.47 0.09
N GLY A 48 0.42 5.66 1.40
CA GLY A 48 -0.86 5.47 2.09
C GLY A 48 -0.79 4.46 3.23
N SER A 49 -1.95 3.94 3.63
CA SER A 49 -2.03 2.89 4.65
C SER A 49 -2.01 1.52 4.00
N VAL A 50 -1.17 0.62 4.51
CA VAL A 50 -1.02 -0.74 3.98
C VAL A 50 -1.30 -1.82 5.01
N ALA A 51 -1.66 -3.01 4.52
CA ALA A 51 -1.44 -4.26 5.24
C ALA A 51 -0.68 -5.22 4.32
N VAL A 52 0.42 -5.76 4.82
CA VAL A 52 1.38 -6.55 4.03
C VAL A 52 1.32 -8.00 4.46
N TYR A 53 1.26 -8.90 3.48
CA TYR A 53 1.15 -10.33 3.67
C TYR A 53 2.20 -11.05 2.84
N PHE A 54 2.78 -12.12 3.40
CA PHE A 54 3.70 -13.02 2.72
C PHE A 54 3.26 -14.46 2.93
N ASN A 55 3.00 -15.19 1.84
CA ASN A 55 2.47 -16.56 1.87
C ASN A 55 1.22 -16.74 2.76
N GLY A 56 0.35 -15.71 2.82
CA GLY A 56 -0.86 -15.71 3.63
C GLY A 56 -0.68 -15.23 5.07
N GLN A 57 0.55 -15.12 5.57
CA GLN A 57 0.83 -14.56 6.89
C GLN A 57 0.95 -13.04 6.84
N ARG A 58 0.24 -12.34 7.72
CA ARG A 58 0.33 -10.88 7.87
C ARG A 58 1.65 -10.50 8.54
N LEU A 59 2.40 -9.60 7.92
CA LEU A 59 3.65 -9.06 8.44
C LEU A 59 3.44 -7.76 9.23
N ALA A 60 2.64 -6.85 8.66
CA ALA A 60 2.41 -5.53 9.23
C ALA A 60 1.10 -4.90 8.75
N ARG A 61 0.65 -3.88 9.46
CA ARG A 61 -0.43 -2.96 9.09
C ARG A 61 -0.09 -1.56 9.57
N GLY A 62 -0.39 -0.53 8.78
CA GLY A 62 -0.27 0.87 9.19
C GLY A 62 0.10 1.78 8.04
N LEU A 63 0.41 3.03 8.36
CA LEU A 63 0.91 4.00 7.39
C LEU A 63 2.33 3.64 6.97
N THR A 64 2.56 3.51 5.68
CA THR A 64 3.91 3.54 5.11
C THR A 64 4.23 4.97 4.74
N PRO A 65 5.36 5.54 5.22
CA PRO A 65 5.85 6.80 4.68
C PRO A 65 6.20 6.52 3.22
N GLY A 66 5.55 7.21 2.27
CA GLY A 66 5.71 6.94 0.82
C GLY A 66 7.18 6.89 0.36
N ASP A 67 8.04 7.68 1.02
CA ASP A 67 9.45 7.81 0.68
C ASP A 67 10.38 6.87 1.46
N ARG A 68 9.84 6.07 2.40
CA ARG A 68 10.64 5.15 3.23
C ARG A 68 10.34 3.70 2.90
N GLN A 69 11.41 2.97 2.64
CA GLN A 69 11.36 1.53 2.48
C GLN A 69 11.33 0.85 3.85
N VAL A 70 10.28 0.07 4.10
CA VAL A 70 10.16 -0.78 5.28
C VAL A 70 10.65 -2.18 4.93
N ARG A 71 11.27 -2.87 5.89
CA ARG A 71 11.84 -4.21 5.71
C ARG A 71 11.31 -5.17 6.75
N TRP A 72 10.98 -6.39 6.31
CA TRP A 72 10.62 -7.51 7.18
C TRP A 72 11.46 -8.73 6.85
N ASP A 73 11.92 -9.42 7.89
CA ASP A 73 12.49 -10.76 7.72
C ASP A 73 11.34 -11.73 7.42
N VAL A 74 11.43 -12.40 6.28
CA VAL A 74 10.45 -13.41 5.83
C VAL A 74 11.11 -14.76 5.62
N SER A 75 12.33 -14.95 6.13
CA SER A 75 13.13 -16.17 5.94
C SER A 75 12.37 -17.43 6.35
N SER A 76 11.70 -17.39 7.50
CA SER A 76 10.90 -18.50 8.03
C SER A 76 9.61 -18.77 7.23
N LEU A 77 9.16 -17.79 6.45
CA LEU A 77 7.94 -17.89 5.63
C LEU A 77 8.25 -18.25 4.17
N THR A 78 9.52 -18.15 3.80
CA THR A 78 9.98 -18.34 2.44
C THR A 78 10.12 -19.84 2.14
N ARG A 79 9.54 -20.28 1.03
CA ARG A 79 9.61 -21.67 0.57
C ARG A 79 10.28 -21.78 -0.79
N ASN A 80 10.92 -22.92 -1.05
CA ASN A 80 11.41 -23.21 -2.40
C ASN A 80 10.21 -23.30 -3.36
N GLY A 81 10.30 -22.66 -4.52
CA GLY A 81 9.21 -22.58 -5.48
C GLY A 81 8.41 -21.28 -5.42
N ARG A 82 7.09 -21.40 -5.57
CA ARG A 82 6.17 -20.26 -5.69
C ARG A 82 5.85 -19.63 -4.33
N ASN A 83 6.20 -18.37 -4.16
CA ASN A 83 5.84 -17.52 -3.02
C ASN A 83 4.85 -16.44 -3.45
N CYS A 84 4.06 -15.92 -2.52
CA CYS A 84 3.06 -14.89 -2.77
C CYS A 84 3.30 -13.70 -1.84
N VAL A 85 3.29 -12.51 -2.41
CA VAL A 85 3.21 -11.24 -1.66
C VAL A 85 1.87 -10.62 -1.96
N ALA A 86 1.14 -10.21 -0.94
CA ALA A 86 -0.12 -9.49 -1.08
C ALA A 86 -0.10 -8.23 -0.22
N VAL A 87 -0.68 -7.15 -0.74
CA VAL A 87 -0.71 -5.85 -0.10
C VAL A 87 -2.11 -5.28 -0.27
N SER A 88 -2.77 -4.94 0.84
CA SER A 88 -3.90 -4.02 0.77
C SER A 88 -3.35 -2.61 0.82
N LEU A 89 -3.76 -1.73 -0.10
CA LEU A 89 -3.38 -0.33 -0.11
C LEU A 89 -4.62 0.53 0.00
N ASN A 90 -4.68 1.37 1.01
CA ASN A 90 -5.68 2.43 1.16
C ASN A 90 -5.00 3.77 0.86
N SER A 91 -5.34 4.33 -0.31
CA SER A 91 -4.81 5.60 -0.82
C SER A 91 -5.72 6.15 -1.92
N PRO A 92 -5.83 7.49 -2.04
CA PRO A 92 -6.35 8.15 -3.24
C PRO A 92 -5.68 7.61 -4.50
N ALA A 93 -6.46 7.45 -5.58
CA ALA A 93 -6.06 6.74 -6.80
C ALA A 93 -4.81 7.34 -7.47
N GLU A 94 -4.74 8.66 -7.52
CA GLU A 94 -3.66 9.48 -8.07
C GLU A 94 -2.35 9.40 -7.28
N LYS A 95 -2.41 8.94 -6.02
CA LYS A 95 -1.24 8.77 -5.14
C LYS A 95 -0.80 7.32 -4.99
N ARG A 96 -1.46 6.35 -5.64
CA ARG A 96 -1.15 4.92 -5.49
C ARG A 96 0.22 4.59 -6.08
N ALA A 97 1.19 4.39 -5.20
CA ALA A 97 2.49 3.87 -5.55
C ALA A 97 2.83 2.70 -4.62
N ILE A 98 3.32 1.60 -5.18
CA ILE A 98 3.85 0.45 -4.44
C ILE A 98 5.11 -0.02 -5.15
N GLN A 99 6.21 -0.07 -4.41
CA GLN A 99 7.44 -0.71 -4.85
C GLN A 99 7.81 -1.76 -3.81
N ALA A 100 8.13 -2.96 -4.25
CA ALA A 100 8.63 -3.99 -3.35
C ALA A 100 9.74 -4.81 -3.99
N ALA A 101 10.55 -5.43 -3.15
CA ALA A 101 11.60 -6.34 -3.58
C ALA A 101 11.82 -7.43 -2.53
N LEU A 102 12.19 -8.62 -2.99
CA LEU A 102 12.76 -9.65 -2.13
C LEU A 102 14.28 -9.58 -2.18
N VAL A 103 14.93 -9.49 -1.03
CA VAL A 103 16.38 -9.54 -0.88
C VAL A 103 16.75 -10.87 -0.23
N SER A 104 17.46 -11.73 -0.95
CA SER A 104 17.90 -13.04 -0.48
C SER A 104 19.41 -13.18 -0.69
N GLY A 105 20.19 -13.10 0.39
CA GLY A 105 21.64 -12.93 0.30
C GLY A 105 21.99 -11.68 -0.52
N ASP A 106 22.83 -11.82 -1.54
CA ASP A 106 23.23 -10.72 -2.42
C ASP A 106 22.24 -10.43 -3.56
N ARG A 107 21.19 -11.25 -3.69
CA ARG A 107 20.22 -11.13 -4.79
C ARG A 107 19.03 -10.27 -4.36
N LYS A 108 18.78 -9.19 -5.11
CA LYS A 108 17.55 -8.39 -5.02
C LYS A 108 16.64 -8.68 -6.20
N THR A 109 15.44 -9.17 -5.92
CA THR A 109 14.40 -9.50 -6.91
C THR A 109 13.27 -8.48 -6.80
N PRO A 110 13.13 -7.54 -7.76
CA PRO A 110 12.04 -6.57 -7.74
C PRO A 110 10.69 -7.25 -7.97
N ILE A 111 9.66 -6.77 -7.28
CA ILE A 111 8.28 -7.23 -7.38
C ILE A 111 7.52 -6.22 -8.24
N ASN A 112 7.47 -6.51 -9.54
CA ASN A 112 6.85 -5.64 -10.53
C ASN A 112 5.54 -6.24 -11.08
N GLY A 113 4.73 -5.40 -11.71
CA GLY A 113 3.49 -5.82 -12.38
C GLY A 113 2.50 -6.43 -11.39
N TRP A 114 2.16 -5.64 -10.38
CA TRP A 114 1.09 -5.90 -9.43
C TRP A 114 -0.24 -6.09 -10.18
N LYS A 115 -1.05 -7.04 -9.72
CA LYS A 115 -2.39 -7.32 -10.24
C LYS A 115 -3.36 -7.50 -9.09
#